data_AF-A0A9X8EAK1-F1
#
_entry.id   AF-A0A9X8EAK1-F1
#
_cell.length_a   1.000
_cell.length_b   1.000
_cell.length_c   1.000
_cell.angle_alpha   90.00
_cell.angle_beta   90.00
_cell.angle_gamma   90.00
#
_symmetry.space_group_name_H-M   'P 1'
#
loop_
_entity.id
_entity.type
_entity.pdbx_description
1 polymer ?
#
loop_
_entity_poly.entity_id
_entity_poly.type
_entity_poly.pdbx_seq_one_letter_code
_entity_poly.pdbx_strand_id
1 'polypeptide(L)'
;MTTRGITATSAVEFLRICGQLKRLKRTGWVNHHVNGPESVADHMYRMAMCTLLLDGDSSLDKTRCIKMAIVHDLAESFVGDITPHDGTYGHDKPSISLALNPQDMHDRVM
;
A
#
# COMPACT_ATOMS: atom_id res chain seq x y z
N MET A 1 21.68 -15.45 22.71
CA MET A 1 20.66 -14.65 22.00
C MET A 1 19.84 -15.61 21.15
N THR A 2 18.62 -15.95 21.59
CA THR A 2 17.69 -16.74 20.79
C THR A 2 16.92 -15.79 19.88
N THR A 3 17.31 -15.70 18.61
CA THR A 3 16.47 -15.12 17.57
C THR A 3 15.22 -16.00 17.45
N ARG A 4 14.09 -15.55 18.00
CA ARG A 4 12.80 -16.17 17.69
C ARG A 4 12.57 -15.97 16.20
N GLY A 5 12.67 -17.05 15.43
CA GLY A 5 12.34 -17.05 14.01
C GLY A 5 10.88 -16.67 13.80
N ILE A 6 10.59 -16.10 12.63
CA ILE A 6 9.22 -15.82 12.18
C ILE A 6 8.49 -17.16 12.09
N THR A 7 7.31 -17.29 12.73
CA THR A 7 6.48 -18.50 12.58
C THR A 7 5.79 -18.46 11.23
N ALA A 8 5.48 -19.65 10.67
CA ALA A 8 4.73 -19.75 9.42
C ALA A 8 3.42 -18.95 9.48
N THR A 9 2.71 -19.00 10.62
CA THR A 9 1.49 -18.22 10.85
C THR A 9 1.71 -16.72 10.77
N SER A 10 2.75 -16.18 11.43
CA SER A 10 3.06 -14.74 11.33
C SER A 10 3.46 -14.31 9.92
N ALA A 11 4.17 -15.17 9.18
CA ALA A 11 4.53 -14.88 7.79
C ALA A 11 3.28 -14.86 6.89
N VAL A 12 2.37 -15.81 7.05
CA VAL A 12 1.10 -15.84 6.32
C VAL A 12 0.27 -14.59 6.62
N GLU A 13 0.19 -14.17 7.89
CA GLU A 13 -0.56 -12.97 8.26
C GLU A 13 0.04 -11.71 7.63
N PHE A 14 1.36 -11.57 7.67
CA PHE A 14 2.06 -10.48 6.98
C PHE A 14 1.77 -10.47 5.48
N LEU A 15 1.80 -11.64 4.81
CA LEU A 15 1.48 -11.74 3.38
C LEU A 15 0.02 -11.41 3.08
N ARG A 16 -0.92 -11.71 4.00
CA ARG A 16 -2.33 -11.29 3.88
C ARG A 16 -2.48 -9.78 3.95
N ILE A 17 -1.73 -9.11 4.83
CA ILE A 17 -1.67 -7.64 4.94
C ILE A 17 -1.14 -7.05 3.63
N CYS A 18 0.00 -7.52 3.12
CA CYS A 18 0.50 -7.09 1.81
C CYS A 18 -0.52 -7.34 0.68
N GLY A 19 -1.25 -8.46 0.75
CA GLY A 19 -2.29 -8.80 -0.22
C GLY A 19 -3.48 -7.84 -0.24
N GLN A 20 -3.72 -7.05 0.81
CA GLN A 20 -4.78 -6.02 0.81
C GLN A 20 -4.50 -4.94 -0.25
N LEU A 21 -3.24 -4.60 -0.50
CA LEU A 21 -2.84 -3.56 -1.46
C LEU A 21 -3.25 -3.87 -2.90
N LYS A 22 -3.50 -5.14 -3.23
CA LYS A 22 -4.01 -5.56 -4.55
C LYS A 22 -5.49 -5.20 -4.75
N ARG A 23 -6.24 -5.03 -3.66
CA ARG A 23 -7.67 -4.67 -3.65
C ARG A 23 -7.90 -3.18 -3.41
N LEU A 24 -6.90 -2.48 -2.88
CA LEU A 24 -6.96 -1.04 -2.67
C LEU A 24 -6.67 -0.31 -4.00
N LYS A 25 -7.69 0.34 -4.55
CA LYS A 25 -7.56 1.17 -5.76
C LYS A 25 -6.97 2.52 -5.39
N ARG A 26 -6.10 3.04 -6.25
CA ARG A 26 -5.50 4.37 -6.06
C ARG A 26 -6.61 5.44 -6.09
N THR A 27 -6.86 6.08 -4.95
CA THR A 27 -8.00 6.95 -4.67
C THR A 27 -8.07 8.14 -5.62
N GLY A 28 -6.92 8.69 -6.03
CA GLY A 28 -6.87 9.76 -7.02
C GLY A 28 -7.58 9.38 -8.34
N TRP A 29 -7.32 8.18 -8.86
CA TRP A 29 -7.97 7.70 -10.09
C TRP A 29 -9.46 7.42 -9.90
N VAL A 30 -9.85 6.91 -8.72
CA VAL A 30 -11.25 6.70 -8.36
C VAL A 30 -12.00 8.04 -8.33
N ASN A 31 -11.44 9.06 -7.69
CA ASN A 31 -12.02 10.40 -7.59
C ASN A 31 -12.18 11.06 -8.98
N HIS A 32 -11.29 10.73 -9.91
CA HIS A 32 -11.36 11.18 -11.30
C HIS A 32 -12.18 10.25 -12.22
N HIS A 33 -12.93 9.29 -11.67
CA HIS A 33 -13.84 8.41 -12.41
C HIS A 33 -13.15 7.61 -13.53
N VAL A 34 -11.87 7.28 -13.35
CA VAL A 34 -11.12 6.44 -14.30
C VAL A 34 -11.67 5.02 -14.26
N ASN A 35 -11.96 4.43 -15.42
CA ASN A 35 -12.39 3.04 -15.50
C ASN A 35 -11.22 2.08 -15.23
N GLY A 36 -11.45 1.05 -14.41
CA GLY A 36 -10.43 0.08 -14.00
C GLY A 36 -9.16 0.70 -13.40
N PRO A 37 -9.23 1.51 -12.31
CA PRO A 37 -8.05 2.09 -11.69
C PRO A 37 -7.02 1.03 -11.29
N GLU A 38 -5.74 1.42 -11.34
CA GLU A 38 -4.66 0.60 -10.78
C GLU A 38 -4.81 0.44 -9.27
N SER A 39 -4.30 -0.66 -8.73
CA SER A 39 -4.15 -0.85 -7.29
C SER A 39 -2.87 -0.22 -6.76
N VAL A 40 -2.77 -0.04 -5.45
CA VAL A 40 -1.53 0.40 -4.79
C VAL A 40 -0.40 -0.59 -5.05
N ALA A 41 -0.70 -1.89 -5.09
CA ALA A 41 0.30 -2.90 -5.46
C ALA A 41 0.81 -2.75 -6.91
N ASP A 42 -0.06 -2.40 -7.86
CA ASP A 42 0.34 -2.13 -9.26
C ASP A 42 1.28 -0.92 -9.35
N HIS A 43 0.98 0.13 -8.58
CA HIS A 43 1.80 1.32 -8.46
C HIS A 43 3.20 1.00 -7.95
N MET A 44 3.30 0.31 -6.80
CA MET A 44 4.57 -0.07 -6.18
C MET A 44 5.40 -1.01 -7.07
N TYR A 45 4.75 -1.95 -7.77
CA TYR A 45 5.42 -2.81 -8.75
C TYR A 45 6.08 -1.99 -9.86
N ARG A 46 5.33 -1.05 -10.47
CA ARG A 46 5.87 -0.21 -11.54
C ARG A 46 6.98 0.72 -11.04
N MET A 47 6.90 1.23 -9.81
CA MET A 47 7.99 1.98 -9.19
C MET A 47 9.25 1.14 -8.99
N ALA A 48 9.12 -0.10 -8.50
CA ALA A 48 10.26 -1.01 -8.37
C ALA A 48 10.92 -1.27 -9.74
N MET A 49 10.12 -1.43 -10.80
CA MET A 49 10.65 -1.53 -12.16
C MET A 49 11.37 -0.26 -12.61
N CYS A 50 10.83 0.93 -12.31
CA CYS A 50 11.53 2.19 -12.57
C CYS A 50 12.89 2.26 -11.87
N THR A 51 13.00 1.78 -10.62
CA THR A 51 14.28 1.79 -9.89
C THR A 51 15.35 0.87 -10.50
N LEU A 52 14.95 -0.18 -11.22
CA LEU A 52 15.89 -1.02 -11.98
C LEU A 52 16.45 -0.30 -13.20
N LEU A 53 15.67 0.59 -13.81
CA LEU A 53 16.03 1.39 -14.99
C LEU A 53 16.79 2.67 -14.65
N LEU A 54 16.89 3.04 -13.37
CA LEU A 54 17.69 4.18 -12.94
C LEU A 54 19.17 3.87 -13.22
N ASP A 55 19.79 4.56 -14.16
CA ASP A 55 21.21 4.48 -14.47
C ASP A 55 21.85 5.87 -14.44
N GLY A 56 23.18 5.90 -14.27
CA GLY A 56 23.96 7.14 -14.42
C GLY A 56 24.17 7.97 -13.15
N ASP A 57 23.64 7.55 -11.99
CA ASP A 57 23.90 8.21 -10.71
C ASP A 57 24.58 7.24 -9.72
N SER A 58 25.89 7.43 -9.52
CA SER A 58 26.70 6.64 -8.59
C SER A 58 26.39 6.92 -7.12
N SER A 59 25.61 7.96 -6.80
CA SER A 59 25.20 8.28 -5.44
C SER A 59 23.98 7.47 -4.96
N LEU A 60 23.27 6.80 -5.87
CA LEU A 60 22.07 6.03 -5.56
C LEU A 60 22.37 4.55 -5.38
N ASP A 61 21.96 4.00 -4.24
CA ASP A 61 21.89 2.55 -4.03
C ASP A 61 20.58 2.01 -4.59
N LYS A 62 20.64 1.42 -5.80
CA LYS A 62 19.46 0.82 -6.46
C LYS A 62 18.79 -0.26 -5.62
N THR A 63 19.56 -1.06 -4.87
CA THR A 63 18.99 -2.11 -4.01
C THR A 63 18.15 -1.50 -2.91
N ARG A 64 18.62 -0.40 -2.31
CA ARG A 64 17.85 0.38 -1.35
C ARG A 64 16.61 1.01 -1.99
N CYS A 65 16.73 1.57 -3.19
CA CYS A 65 15.59 2.15 -3.93
C CYS A 65 14.50 1.11 -4.21
N ILE A 66 14.86 -0.08 -4.69
CA ILE A 66 13.92 -1.19 -4.93
C ILE A 66 13.22 -1.57 -3.61
N LYS A 67 13.98 -1.74 -2.52
CA LYS A 67 13.43 -2.08 -1.20
C LYS A 67 12.48 -1.00 -0.68
N MET A 68 12.76 0.28 -0.90
CA MET A 68 11.86 1.37 -0.53
C MET A 68 10.59 1.36 -1.39
N ALA A 69 10.71 1.21 -2.71
CA ALA A 69 9.57 1.18 -3.62
C ALA A 69 8.55 0.09 -3.24
N ILE A 70 9.02 -1.10 -2.84
CA ILE A 70 8.15 -2.22 -2.45
C ILE A 70 7.55 -2.13 -1.04
N VAL A 71 7.90 -1.12 -0.22
CA VAL A 71 7.31 -0.95 1.13
C VAL A 71 6.74 0.42 1.43
N HIS A 72 6.98 1.44 0.59
CA HIS A 72 6.65 2.82 0.96
C HIS A 72 5.16 3.06 1.25
N ASP A 73 4.27 2.44 0.47
CA ASP A 73 2.82 2.50 0.67
C ASP A 73 2.26 1.30 1.44
N LEU A 74 3.11 0.51 2.13
CA LEU A 74 2.63 -0.66 2.88
C LEU A 74 1.62 -0.29 3.96
N ALA A 75 1.73 0.90 4.55
CA ALA A 75 0.79 1.38 5.57
C ALA A 75 -0.63 1.55 5.02
N GLU A 76 -0.80 1.79 3.72
CA GLU A 76 -2.10 1.94 3.06
C GLU A 76 -2.95 0.67 3.14
N SER A 77 -2.34 -0.50 3.41
CA SER A 77 -3.09 -1.73 3.70
C SER A 77 -4.00 -1.63 4.93
N PHE A 78 -3.74 -0.65 5.80
CA PHE A 78 -4.54 -0.36 6.99
C PHE A 78 -5.27 0.98 6.91
N VAL A 79 -4.60 2.02 6.42
CA VAL A 79 -5.13 3.40 6.46
C VAL A 79 -5.88 3.82 5.19
N GLY A 80 -5.77 3.06 4.10
CA GLY A 80 -6.24 3.45 2.77
C GLY A 80 -5.26 4.39 2.04
N ASP A 81 -5.52 4.65 0.75
CA ASP A 81 -4.76 5.60 -0.07
C ASP A 81 -5.35 7.00 0.11
N ILE A 82 -4.64 7.87 0.83
CA ILE A 82 -5.10 9.21 1.20
C ILE A 82 -4.59 10.23 0.18
N THR A 83 -5.50 11.04 -0.33
CA THR A 83 -5.27 12.08 -1.33
C THR A 83 -5.28 13.49 -0.71
N PRO A 84 -4.74 14.49 -1.41
CA PRO A 84 -4.84 15.89 -0.98
C PRO A 84 -6.27 16.42 -0.81
N HIS A 85 -7.27 15.73 -1.36
CA HIS A 85 -8.68 16.13 -1.30
C HIS A 85 -9.42 15.57 -0.06
N ASP A 86 -8.82 14.64 0.68
CA ASP A 86 -9.47 13.98 1.84
C ASP A 86 -9.51 14.86 3.11
N GLY A 87 -9.01 16.10 3.01
CA GLY A 87 -8.94 17.07 4.09
C GLY A 87 -7.79 16.79 5.05
N THR A 88 -7.10 17.83 5.50
CA THR A 88 -6.04 17.69 6.51
C THR A 88 -6.64 17.31 7.87
N TYR A 89 -6.04 16.32 8.53
CA TYR A 89 -6.31 15.94 9.91
C TYR A 89 -6.24 17.19 10.82
N GLY A 90 -7.39 17.72 11.25
CA GLY A 90 -7.46 18.57 12.43
C GLY A 90 -7.31 17.70 13.68
N HIS A 91 -6.65 18.23 14.70
CA HIS A 91 -6.29 17.57 15.97
C HIS A 91 -7.45 16.87 16.72
N ASP A 92 -8.71 17.10 16.33
CA ASP A 92 -9.89 16.69 17.10
C ASP A 92 -10.88 15.79 16.32
N LYS A 93 -10.46 15.09 15.26
CA LYS A 93 -11.33 14.11 14.57
C LYS A 93 -10.93 12.67 14.88
N PRO A 94 -11.86 11.81 15.32
CA PRO A 94 -11.56 10.41 15.57
C PRO A 94 -11.11 9.75 14.27
N SER A 95 -9.99 9.03 14.38
CA SER A 95 -9.36 8.17 13.37
C SER A 95 -10.36 7.63 12.34
N ILE A 96 -10.10 7.97 11.08
CA ILE A 96 -10.91 7.56 9.93
C ILE A 96 -11.20 6.05 9.97
N SER A 97 -12.46 5.74 10.27
CA SER A 97 -13.12 4.48 9.99
C SER A 97 -13.71 4.56 8.57
N LEU A 98 -12.88 4.67 7.53
CA LEU A 98 -13.34 4.65 6.12
C LEU A 98 -12.86 3.42 5.33
N ALA A 99 -12.42 2.35 5.99
CA ALA A 99 -12.19 1.07 5.32
C ALA A 99 -12.81 -0.15 6.02
N LEU A 100 -13.49 0.03 7.16
CA LEU A 100 -14.09 -1.06 7.92
C LEU A 100 -15.55 -0.75 8.27
N ASN A 101 -16.40 -0.50 7.28
CA ASN A 101 -17.82 -0.78 7.48
C ASN A 101 -18.01 -2.30 7.32
N PRO A 102 -18.52 -3.05 8.31
CA PRO A 102 -18.71 -4.50 8.20
C PRO A 102 -19.58 -4.91 7.00
N GLN A 103 -20.42 -4.02 6.49
CA GLN A 103 -21.22 -4.24 5.29
C GLN A 103 -20.37 -4.28 4.00
N ASP A 104 -19.30 -3.49 3.90
CA ASP A 104 -18.40 -3.49 2.73
C ASP A 104 -17.47 -4.71 2.67
N MET A 105 -17.40 -5.50 3.75
CA MET A 105 -16.68 -6.77 3.79
C MET A 105 -17.49 -7.94 3.19
N HIS A 106 -18.82 -7.88 3.24
CA HIS A 106 -19.67 -8.95 2.71
C HIS A 106 -19.71 -8.98 1.17
N ASP A 107 -19.53 -7.83 0.52
CA ASP A 107 -19.57 -7.72 -0.94
C ASP A 107 -18.20 -7.93 -1.63
N ARG A 108 -17.16 -8.32 -0.88
CA ARG A 108 -15.79 -8.48 -1.39
C ARG A 108 -15.25 -9.91 -1.32
N VAL A 109 -16.11 -10.89 -1.03
CA VAL A 109 -15.79 -12.34 -0.96
C VAL A 109 -16.62 -13.16 -1.96
N MET A 110 -17.11 -12.53 -3.04
CA MET A 110 -17.63 -13.24 -4.22
C MET A 110 -16.83 -12.81 -5.44
#